data_AF-A0A955MI01-F1
#
_entry.id   AF-A0A955MI01-F1
#
_cell.length_a   1.000
_cell.length_b   1.000
_cell.length_c   1.000
_cell.angle_alpha   90.00
_cell.angle_beta   90.00
_cell.angle_gamma   90.00
#
_symmetry.space_group_name_H-M   'P 1'
#
loop_
_entity.id
_entity.type
_entity.pdbx_description
1 polymer ?
#
loop_
_entity_poly.entity_id
_entity_poly.type
_entity_poly.pdbx_seq_one_letter_code
_entity_poly.pdbx_strand_id
1 'polypeptide(L)'
;MLIQVFRADHLAALAAKQHNHSIEIEPIRGTISDRRLKPLALNVTAYSLYANPRMMSQVDKEEAVKNLSVILHLDPQFIEKRLAK
;
A
#
# COMPACT_ATOMS: atom_id res chain seq x y z
N MET A 1 -11.70 -34.85 11.64
CA MET A 1 -10.95 -33.62 11.32
C MET A 1 -9.71 -33.59 12.19
N LEU A 2 -8.51 -33.83 11.66
CA LEU A 2 -7.23 -33.50 12.30
C LEU A 2 -6.10 -33.87 11.33
N ILE A 3 -5.75 -32.94 10.43
CA ILE A 3 -4.53 -33.04 9.60
C ILE A 3 -3.73 -31.72 9.62
N GLN A 4 -4.10 -30.77 10.46
CA GLN A 4 -3.62 -29.39 10.38
C GLN A 4 -2.59 -29.00 11.47
N VAL A 5 -1.68 -29.91 11.83
CA VAL A 5 -0.61 -29.57 12.81
C VAL A 5 0.78 -30.03 12.38
N PHE A 6 0.91 -30.98 11.46
CA PHE A 6 2.20 -31.64 11.23
C PHE A 6 3.24 -30.82 10.44
N ARG A 7 2.81 -29.73 9.77
CA ARG A 7 3.69 -28.95 8.86
C ARG A 7 3.38 -27.46 8.85
N ALA A 8 2.80 -26.92 9.92
CA ALA A 8 2.39 -25.51 9.97
C ALA A 8 3.54 -24.56 9.57
N ASP A 9 4.72 -24.75 10.16
CA ASP A 9 5.90 -23.92 9.87
C ASP A 9 6.41 -24.10 8.43
N HIS A 10 6.40 -25.33 7.92
CA HIS A 10 6.85 -25.62 6.56
C HIS A 10 5.90 -25.03 5.50
N LEU A 11 4.58 -25.13 5.75
CA LEU A 11 3.56 -24.56 4.89
C LEU A 11 3.53 -23.02 4.98
N ALA A 12 3.77 -22.44 6.16
CA ALA A 12 3.92 -21.01 6.34
C ALA A 12 5.16 -20.46 5.61
N ALA A 13 6.29 -21.17 5.67
CA ALA A 13 7.50 -20.83 4.92
C ALA A 13 7.30 -20.95 3.40
N LEU A 14 6.52 -21.93 2.94
CA LEU A 14 6.15 -22.08 1.53
C LEU A 14 5.22 -20.94 1.09
N ALA A 15 4.23 -20.57 1.90
CA ALA A 15 3.31 -19.46 1.64
C ALA A 15 4.05 -18.11 1.60
N ALA A 16 5.01 -17.89 2.50
CA ALA A 16 5.87 -16.70 2.50
C ALA A 16 6.73 -16.63 1.22
N LYS A 17 7.23 -17.78 0.71
CA LYS A 17 7.92 -17.87 -0.58
C LYS A 17 7.00 -17.73 -1.80
N GLN A 18 5.75 -18.17 -1.68
CA GLN A 18 4.71 -18.10 -2.71
C GLN A 18 3.98 -16.76 -2.75
N HIS A 19 4.39 -15.77 -1.94
CA HIS A 19 4.02 -14.39 -2.15
C HIS A 19 4.70 -13.88 -3.43
N ASN A 20 4.20 -14.36 -4.56
CA ASN A 20 4.57 -13.92 -5.89
C ASN A 20 4.25 -12.43 -5.95
N HIS A 21 5.29 -11.61 -5.98
CA HIS A 21 5.16 -10.18 -6.22
C HIS A 21 4.82 -9.99 -7.70
N SER A 22 3.53 -10.14 -8.03
CA SER A 22 3.02 -9.79 -9.37
C SER A 22 3.01 -8.27 -9.45
N ILE A 23 3.98 -7.69 -10.14
CA ILE A 23 4.00 -6.26 -10.44
C ILE A 23 3.25 -6.12 -11.76
N GLU A 24 1.98 -5.78 -11.69
CA GLU A 24 1.20 -5.40 -12.86
C GLU A 24 1.72 -4.05 -13.37
N ILE A 25 2.27 -4.03 -14.58
CA ILE A 25 2.66 -2.78 -15.24
C ILE A 25 1.43 -2.25 -15.94
N GLU A 26 0.75 -1.29 -15.32
CA GLU A 26 -0.43 -0.67 -15.91
C GLU A 26 -0.07 0.08 -17.21
N PRO A 27 -0.80 -0.15 -18.32
CA PRO A 27 -0.59 0.59 -19.55
C PRO A 27 -1.00 2.05 -19.38
N ILE A 28 -0.22 2.97 -19.95
CA ILE A 28 -0.54 4.41 -19.94
C ILE A 28 -1.79 4.65 -20.79
N ARG A 29 -2.81 5.28 -20.21
CA ARG A 29 -4.04 5.63 -20.94
C ARG A 29 -3.77 6.72 -21.98
N GLY A 30 -4.43 6.67 -23.15
CA GLY A 30 -4.39 7.80 -24.09
C GLY A 30 -5.03 9.07 -23.52
N THR A 31 -4.49 10.25 -23.87
CA THR A 31 -5.05 11.54 -23.49
C THR A 31 -6.42 11.76 -24.15
N ILE A 32 -7.45 12.05 -23.36
CA ILE A 32 -8.76 12.43 -23.88
C ILE A 32 -8.77 13.94 -24.08
N SER A 33 -9.16 14.41 -25.25
CA SER A 33 -9.20 15.85 -25.59
C SER A 33 -10.56 16.28 -26.12
N ASP A 34 -10.88 17.57 -26.00
CA ASP A 34 -12.07 18.16 -26.62
C ASP A 34 -11.89 18.42 -28.13
N ARG A 35 -12.91 18.98 -28.79
CA ARG A 35 -12.86 19.33 -30.24
C ARG A 35 -11.79 20.34 -30.63
N ARG A 36 -11.20 21.04 -29.65
CA ARG A 36 -10.12 22.03 -29.81
C ARG A 36 -8.77 21.47 -29.34
N LEU A 37 -8.66 20.16 -29.13
CA LEU A 37 -7.47 19.46 -28.62
C LEU A 37 -7.08 19.90 -27.20
N LYS A 38 -8.01 20.43 -26.39
CA LYS A 38 -7.75 20.70 -24.98
C LYS A 38 -7.82 19.39 -24.19
N PRO A 39 -6.79 19.03 -23.40
CA PRO A 39 -6.81 17.80 -22.62
C PRO A 39 -7.88 17.87 -21.53
N LEU A 40 -8.71 16.83 -21.45
CA LEU A 40 -9.73 16.61 -20.43
C LEU A 40 -9.33 15.52 -19.44
N ALA A 41 -8.51 14.55 -19.87
CA ALA A 41 -7.93 13.53 -19.00
C ALA A 41 -6.52 13.18 -19.50
N LEU A 42 -5.55 13.18 -18.57
CA LEU A 42 -4.13 12.91 -18.82
C LEU A 42 -3.55 12.10 -17.66
N ASN A 43 -2.47 11.38 -17.90
CA ASN A 43 -1.75 10.67 -16.85
C ASN A 43 -0.71 11.58 -16.22
N VAL A 44 -0.62 11.51 -14.89
CA VAL A 44 0.45 12.16 -14.12
C VAL A 44 1.20 11.10 -13.35
N THR A 45 2.53 11.23 -13.27
CA THR A 45 3.31 10.39 -12.38
C THR A 45 2.94 10.72 -10.94
N ALA A 46 2.49 9.71 -10.20
CA ALA A 46 2.12 9.83 -8.79
C ALA A 46 2.88 8.80 -7.97
N TYR A 47 3.37 9.22 -6.79
CA TYR A 47 4.00 8.33 -5.82
C TYR A 47 2.93 7.78 -4.88
N SER A 48 2.89 6.46 -4.73
CA SER A 48 2.02 5.79 -3.76
C SER A 48 2.83 5.36 -2.54
N LEU A 49 2.32 5.66 -1.35
CA LEU A 49 2.89 5.24 -0.07
C LEU A 49 1.92 4.30 0.64
N TYR A 50 2.42 3.15 1.10
CA TYR A 50 1.64 2.17 1.84
C TYR A 50 2.37 1.73 3.11
N ALA A 51 1.60 1.23 4.08
CA ALA A 51 2.12 0.64 5.31
C ALA A 51 1.27 -0.59 5.66
N ASN A 52 1.89 -1.55 6.34
CA ASN A 52 1.18 -2.70 6.93
C ASN A 52 1.17 -2.54 8.46
N PRO A 53 0.08 -2.04 9.07
CA PRO A 53 0.09 -1.68 10.48
C PRO A 53 0.19 -2.89 11.42
N ARG A 54 -0.07 -4.11 10.93
CA ARG A 54 0.07 -5.35 11.69
C ARG A 54 1.52 -5.76 11.90
N MET A 55 2.44 -5.27 11.06
CA MET A 55 3.88 -5.53 11.18
C MET A 55 4.63 -4.41 11.91
N MET A 56 3.92 -3.37 12.34
CA MET A 56 4.51 -2.20 13.02
C MET A 56 4.34 -2.34 14.53
N SER A 57 5.39 -2.02 15.28
CA SER A 57 5.29 -1.86 16.73
C SER A 57 4.46 -0.62 17.08
N GLN A 58 4.01 -0.50 18.33
CA GLN A 58 3.28 0.69 18.78
C GLN A 58 4.14 1.96 18.67
N VAL A 59 5.44 1.84 18.95
CA VAL A 59 6.41 2.95 18.83
C VAL A 59 6.54 3.39 17.37
N ASP A 60 6.65 2.44 16.43
CA ASP A 60 6.74 2.77 15.00
C ASP A 60 5.49 3.53 14.50
N LYS A 61 4.31 3.20 15.03
CA LYS A 61 3.06 3.87 14.66
C LYS A 61 3.03 5.32 15.15
N GLU A 62 3.47 5.55 16.38
CA GLU A 62 3.55 6.89 16.97
C GLU A 62 4.57 7.77 16.23
N GLU A 63 5.75 7.22 15.92
CA GLU A 63 6.75 7.92 15.12
C GLU A 63 6.26 8.20 13.70
N ALA A 64 5.59 7.24 13.06
CA ALA A 64 5.00 7.43 11.75
C ALA A 64 3.97 8.57 11.73
N VAL A 65 3.06 8.64 12.72
CA VAL A 65 2.08 9.73 12.82
C VAL A 65 2.77 11.09 12.97
N LYS A 66 3.79 11.18 13.84
CA LYS A 66 4.52 12.42 14.08
C LYS A 66 5.31 12.90 12.86
N ASN A 67 6.03 12.01 12.20
CA ASN A 67 6.94 12.38 11.11
C ASN A 67 6.20 12.53 9.76
N LEU A 68 5.28 11.61 9.44
CA LEU A 68 4.59 11.61 8.14
C LEU A 68 3.54 12.71 8.03
N SER A 69 2.92 13.14 9.14
CA SER A 69 1.97 14.27 9.10
C SER A 69 2.63 15.55 8.59
N VAL A 70 3.88 15.82 9.02
CA VAL A 70 4.65 16.97 8.58
C VAL A 70 5.12 16.81 7.13
N ILE A 71 5.69 15.66 6.77
CA ILE A 71 6.25 15.43 5.43
C ILE A 71 5.14 15.44 4.37
N LEU A 72 4.03 14.76 4.64
CA LEU A 72 2.92 14.60 3.70
C LEU A 72 1.89 15.74 3.80
N HIS A 73 2.05 16.67 4.75
CA HIS A 73 1.10 17.75 5.03
C HIS A 73 -0.32 17.23 5.27
N LEU A 74 -0.43 16.16 6.07
CA LEU A 74 -1.68 15.48 6.40
C LEU A 74 -2.01 15.65 7.88
N ASP A 75 -3.30 15.63 8.20
CA ASP A 75 -3.77 15.59 9.59
C ASP A 75 -3.23 14.33 10.31
N PRO A 76 -2.55 14.48 11.46
CA PRO A 76 -2.11 13.35 12.28
C PRO A 76 -3.21 12.32 12.57
N GLN A 77 -4.44 12.78 12.83
CA GLN A 77 -5.57 11.87 13.11
C GLN A 77 -5.94 11.00 11.91
N PHE A 78 -5.72 11.50 10.68
CA PHE A 78 -5.97 10.72 9.47
C PHE A 78 -4.99 9.54 9.37
N ILE A 79 -3.71 9.78 9.68
CA ILE A 79 -2.67 8.76 9.65
C ILE A 79 -2.91 7.73 10.76
N GLU A 80 -3.19 8.19 11.99
CA GLU A 80 -3.47 7.35 13.14
C GLU A 80 -4.63 6.37 12.86
N LYS A 81 -5.76 6.88 12.34
CA LYS A 81 -6.91 6.05 11.96
C LYS A 81 -6.58 4.97 10.92
N ARG A 82 -5.62 5.22 10.02
CA ARG A 82 -5.19 4.24 9.03
C ARG A 82 -4.23 3.19 9.63
N LEU A 83 -3.41 3.57 10.60
CA LEU A 83 -2.48 2.67 11.30
C LEU A 83 -3.15 1.85 12.42
N ALA A 84 -4.38 2.20 12.80
CA ALA A 84 -5.19 1.46 13.75
C ALA A 84 -5.89 0.20 13.16
N LYS A 85 -5.82 -0.01 11.83
CA LYS A 85 -6.43 -1.15 11.12
C LYS A 85 -5.46 -2.31 10.90
#